data_AF-K1QUL4-F1
#
_entry.id   AF-K1QUL4-F1
#
_cell.length_a   1.000
_cell.length_b   1.000
_cell.length_c   1.000
_cell.angle_alpha   90.00
_cell.angle_beta   90.00
_cell.angle_gamma   90.00
#
_symmetry.space_group_name_H-M   'P 1'
#
loop_
_entity.id
_entity.type
_entity.pdbx_description
1 polymer ?
#
loop_
_entity_poly.entity_id
_entity_poly.type
_entity_poly.pdbx_seq_one_letter_code
_entity_poly.pdbx_strand_id
1 'polypeptide(L)'
;MQGWGVSPRGAGYLFGHDVVAQFNAANSIELICRAHQLVMEGYKWHFSETVLTVWSAPNYCYRCGNVAAILELDEHLDRDFTIFEAAPQESRGIPSKKPQPDYFL
;
A
#
# COMPACT_ATOMS: atom_id res chain seq x y z
N MET A 1 -10.73 14.59 0.03
CA MET A 1 -12.05 13.97 -0.23
C MET A 1 -12.80 13.85 1.07
N GLN A 2 -14.11 14.07 1.05
CA GLN A 2 -15.02 13.88 2.18
C GLN A 2 -16.09 12.84 1.79
N GLY A 3 -16.49 11.96 2.72
CA GLY A 3 -17.51 10.93 2.53
C GLY A 3 -17.04 9.71 1.72
N TRP A 4 -18.02 8.97 1.21
CA TRP A 4 -17.82 7.78 0.36
C TRP A 4 -17.88 8.14 -1.12
N GLY A 5 -17.18 7.39 -1.96
CA GLY A 5 -17.28 7.47 -3.42
C GLY A 5 -17.20 6.11 -4.08
N VAL A 6 -17.81 5.95 -5.26
CA VAL A 6 -17.72 4.70 -6.01
C VAL A 6 -16.28 4.46 -6.46
N SER A 7 -15.76 3.26 -6.26
CA SER A 7 -14.42 2.90 -6.71
C SER A 7 -14.35 2.85 -8.24
N PRO A 8 -13.39 3.54 -8.88
CA PRO A 8 -13.16 3.42 -10.32
C PRO A 8 -12.61 2.04 -10.71
N ARG A 9 -12.20 1.22 -9.73
CA ARG A 9 -11.72 -0.16 -9.95
C ARG A 9 -12.85 -1.17 -10.14
N GLY A 10 -14.11 -0.72 -10.14
CA GLY A 10 -15.30 -1.56 -10.39
C GLY A 10 -15.79 -2.37 -9.19
N ALA A 11 -15.11 -2.29 -8.03
CA ALA A 11 -15.52 -2.92 -6.79
C ALA A 11 -15.09 -2.09 -5.57
N GLY A 12 -15.92 -2.10 -4.53
CA GLY A 12 -15.70 -1.34 -3.28
C GLY A 12 -15.97 0.15 -3.41
N TYR A 13 -15.55 0.90 -2.39
CA TYR A 13 -15.75 2.34 -2.27
C TYR A 13 -14.44 3.04 -1.90
N LEU A 14 -14.27 4.26 -2.40
CA LEU A 14 -13.32 5.23 -1.87
C LEU A 14 -13.89 5.84 -0.58
N PHE A 15 -13.01 6.22 0.34
CA PHE A 15 -13.38 6.83 1.60
C PHE A 15 -12.54 8.09 1.86
N GLY A 16 -13.19 9.12 2.43
CA GLY A 16 -12.57 10.36 2.84
C GLY A 16 -12.02 10.31 4.27
N HIS A 17 -11.33 11.39 4.64
CA HIS A 17 -10.74 11.58 5.98
C HIS A 17 -11.79 11.53 7.12
N ASP A 18 -13.01 11.99 6.88
CA ASP A 18 -14.12 11.99 7.83
C ASP A 18 -14.64 10.57 8.13
N VAL A 19 -14.70 9.72 7.10
CA VAL A 19 -15.06 8.30 7.27
C VAL A 19 -14.01 7.59 8.11
N VAL A 20 -12.72 7.85 7.85
CA VAL A 20 -11.61 7.32 8.66
C VAL A 20 -11.69 7.82 10.09
N ALA A 21 -11.90 9.12 10.31
CA ALA A 21 -12.00 9.68 11.66
C ALA A 21 -13.14 9.05 12.47
N GLN A 22 -14.31 8.85 11.86
CA GLN A 22 -15.44 8.17 12.48
C GLN A 22 -15.12 6.70 12.79
N PHE A 23 -14.51 5.98 11.84
CA PHE A 23 -14.13 4.58 12.03
C PHE A 23 -13.10 4.42 13.16
N ASN A 24 -12.07 5.26 13.16
CA ASN A 24 -11.03 5.24 14.18
C ASN A 24 -11.59 5.53 15.58
N ALA A 25 -12.43 6.57 15.70
CA ALA A 25 -13.07 6.93 16.97
C ALA A 25 -14.03 5.84 17.48
N ALA A 26 -14.80 5.22 16.60
CA ALA A 26 -15.75 4.17 16.97
C ALA A 26 -15.08 2.87 17.43
N ASN A 27 -13.85 2.60 16.97
CA ASN A 27 -13.13 1.36 17.24
C ASN A 27 -11.91 1.55 18.15
N SER A 28 -11.67 2.77 18.66
CA SER A 28 -10.50 3.11 19.47
C SER A 28 -9.17 2.71 18.82
N ILE A 29 -9.02 2.97 17.51
CA ILE A 29 -7.77 2.73 16.78
C ILE A 29 -7.13 4.04 16.33
N GLU A 30 -5.80 4.06 16.28
CA GLU A 30 -5.03 5.25 15.90
C GLU A 30 -4.60 5.25 14.44
N LEU A 31 -4.43 4.06 13.85
CA LEU A 31 -3.88 3.88 12.51
C LEU A 31 -4.56 2.73 11.76
N ILE A 32 -4.94 2.99 10.51
CA ILE A 32 -5.25 1.97 9.52
C ILE A 32 -4.02 1.73 8.65
N CYS A 33 -3.34 0.60 8.82
CA CYS A 33 -2.26 0.16 7.92
C CYS A 33 -2.81 -0.77 6.84
N ARG A 34 -2.48 -0.50 5.56
CA ARG A 34 -3.14 -1.15 4.42
C ARG A 34 -2.21 -1.25 3.18
N ALA A 35 -2.52 -2.12 2.20
CA ALA A 35 -1.69 -2.32 0.98
C ALA A 35 -2.33 -1.82 -0.34
N HIS A 36 -2.69 -2.71 -1.29
CA HIS A 36 -3.52 -2.58 -2.54
C HIS A 36 -3.30 -1.43 -3.54
N GLN A 37 -2.84 -0.24 -3.14
CA GLN A 37 -2.58 0.90 -4.02
C GLN A 37 -1.08 1.03 -4.17
N LEU A 38 -0.60 0.96 -5.41
CA LEU A 38 0.81 1.20 -5.72
C LEU A 38 1.21 2.61 -5.25
N VAL A 39 2.32 2.68 -4.50
CA VAL A 39 3.00 3.90 -4.08
C VAL A 39 4.47 3.79 -4.50
N MET A 40 5.02 4.84 -5.08
CA MET A 40 6.34 4.79 -5.72
C MET A 40 7.47 4.69 -4.71
N GLU A 41 7.25 5.34 -3.57
CA GLU A 41 8.12 5.45 -2.41
C GLU A 41 8.05 4.23 -1.46
N GLY A 42 7.28 3.19 -1.81
CA GLY A 42 7.12 1.98 -0.99
C GLY A 42 6.09 2.12 0.14
N TYR A 43 5.92 3.30 0.74
CA TYR A 43 4.83 3.57 1.69
C TYR A 43 4.34 5.01 1.61
N LYS A 44 3.09 5.27 1.99
CA LYS A 44 2.51 6.62 1.95
C LYS A 44 1.50 6.88 3.06
N TRP A 45 1.66 8.02 3.73
CA TRP A 45 0.69 8.52 4.70
C TRP A 45 -0.46 9.27 4.02
N HIS A 46 -1.66 9.09 4.57
CA HIS A 46 -2.87 9.77 4.14
C HIS A 46 -3.63 10.32 5.35
N PHE A 47 -4.49 11.31 5.10
CA PHE A 47 -5.44 11.83 6.08
C PHE A 47 -4.81 12.18 7.43
N SER A 48 -3.78 13.05 7.40
CA SER A 48 -3.03 13.46 8.59
C SER A 48 -2.46 12.26 9.37
N GLU A 49 -1.83 11.33 8.64
CA GLU A 49 -1.13 10.16 9.18
C GLU A 49 -2.02 9.12 9.90
N THR A 50 -3.33 9.16 9.66
CA THR A 50 -4.29 8.18 10.23
C THR A 50 -4.48 6.94 9.36
N VAL A 51 -4.00 6.98 8.11
CA VAL A 51 -3.97 5.83 7.19
C VAL A 51 -2.60 5.74 6.54
N LEU A 52 -2.03 4.54 6.56
CA LEU A 52 -0.76 4.22 5.93
C LEU A 52 -0.95 3.18 4.84
N THR A 53 -0.52 3.51 3.63
CA THR A 53 -0.35 2.53 2.55
C THR A 53 1.07 1.98 2.60
N VAL A 54 1.26 0.65 2.63
CA VAL A 54 2.55 -0.04 2.50
C VAL A 54 2.52 -0.94 1.27
N TRP A 55 3.59 -0.91 0.48
CA TRP A 55 3.74 -1.69 -0.74
C TRP A 55 5.06 -2.48 -0.72
N SER A 56 4.98 -3.80 -0.77
CA SER A 56 6.15 -4.68 -0.57
C SER A 56 6.63 -5.39 -1.84
N ALA A 57 6.18 -4.96 -3.03
CA ALA A 57 6.57 -5.55 -4.32
C ALA A 57 7.39 -4.53 -5.16
N PRO A 58 8.73 -4.55 -5.11
CA PRO A 58 9.55 -3.58 -5.81
C PRO A 58 9.52 -3.83 -7.33
N ASN A 59 9.65 -2.75 -8.10
CA ASN A 59 9.49 -2.74 -9.56
C ASN A 59 8.27 -3.57 -10.01
N TYR A 60 7.10 -3.16 -9.54
CA TYR A 60 5.87 -3.90 -9.75
C TYR A 60 5.63 -4.18 -11.23
N CYS A 61 5.22 -5.43 -11.53
CA CYS A 61 5.04 -5.94 -12.89
C CYS A 61 6.26 -5.72 -13.81
N TYR A 62 7.47 -5.58 -13.25
CA TYR A 62 8.72 -5.29 -13.94
C TYR A 62 8.72 -3.98 -14.75
N ARG A 63 7.79 -3.06 -14.48
CA ARG A 63 7.54 -1.87 -15.29
C ARG A 63 7.32 -0.59 -14.50
N CYS A 64 6.87 -0.70 -13.25
CA CYS A 64 6.48 0.48 -12.49
C CYS A 64 7.68 1.22 -11.89
N GLY A 65 8.80 0.55 -11.62
CA GLY A 65 10.00 1.19 -11.08
C GLY A 65 9.88 1.70 -9.63
N ASN A 66 8.83 1.31 -8.89
CA ASN A 66 8.67 1.66 -7.49
C ASN A 66 9.69 0.92 -6.60
N VAL A 67 10.05 1.52 -5.46
CA VAL A 67 10.67 0.79 -4.35
C VAL A 67 9.60 0.08 -3.53
N ALA A 68 10.02 -0.76 -2.60
CA ALA A 68 9.14 -1.45 -1.68
C ALA A 68 9.49 -1.15 -0.23
N ALA A 69 8.52 -1.34 0.66
CA ALA A 69 8.66 -1.12 2.09
C ALA A 69 8.12 -2.29 2.90
N ILE A 70 8.69 -2.46 4.08
CA ILE A 70 8.15 -3.22 5.21
C ILE A 70 7.94 -2.22 6.34
N LEU A 71 6.77 -2.24 6.96
CA LEU A 71 6.53 -1.58 8.24
C LEU A 71 6.83 -2.58 9.34
N GLU A 72 7.79 -2.25 10.19
CA GLU A 72 8.08 -2.98 11.43
C GLU A 72 7.43 -2.24 12.59
N LEU A 73 6.75 -3.01 13.45
CA LEU A 73 6.17 -2.53 14.69
C LEU A 73 6.84 -3.30 15.82
N ASP A 74 7.42 -2.58 16.78
CA ASP A 74 8.02 -3.22 17.95
C ASP A 74 6.98 -3.49 19.06
N GLU A 75 7.46 -3.91 20.22
CA GLU A 75 6.61 -4.21 21.39
C GLU A 75 5.91 -2.98 22.00
N HIS A 76 6.34 -1.77 21.63
CA HIS A 76 5.73 -0.50 22.01
C HIS A 76 4.90 0.11 20.88
N LEU A 77 4.77 -0.58 19.75
CA LEU A 77 4.15 -0.10 18.50
C LEU A 77 4.90 1.09 17.88
N ASP A 78 6.16 1.29 18.26
CA ASP A 78 7.04 2.20 17.54
C ASP A 78 7.27 1.66 16.13
N ARG A 79 7.38 2.59 15.18
CA ARG A 79 7.26 2.30 13.75
C ARG A 79 8.60 2.52 13.09
N ASP A 80 9.13 1.47 12.47
CA ASP A 80 10.28 1.57 11.57
C ASP A 80 9.93 1.11 10.16
N PHE A 81 10.64 1.66 9.17
CA PHE A 81 10.44 1.31 7.78
C PHE A 81 11.73 0.81 7.15
N THR A 82 11.71 -0.45 6.73
CA THR A 82 12.76 -0.99 5.86
C THR A 82 12.37 -0.80 4.40
N ILE A 83 13.13 0.02 3.67
CA ILE A 83 12.94 0.27 2.24
C ILE A 83 13.91 -0.59 1.43
N PHE A 84 13.41 -1.24 0.38
CA PHE A 84 14.21 -2.15 -0.45
C PHE A 84 13.83 -2.08 -1.93
N GLU A 85 14.81 -2.40 -2.77
CA GLU A 85 14.68 -2.44 -4.23
C GLU A 85 14.48 -3.87 -4.75
N ALA A 86 14.24 -4.00 -6.06
CA ALA A 86 14.10 -5.28 -6.69
C ALA A 86 15.44 -6.04 -6.68
N ALA A 87 15.40 -7.31 -6.29
CA ALA A 87 16.59 -8.16 -6.31
C ALA A 87 17.18 -8.27 -7.74
N PRO A 88 18.53 -8.37 -7.87
CA PRO A 88 19.20 -8.52 -9.16
C PRO A 88 18.62 -9.69 -9.97
N GLN A 89 18.58 -9.55 -11.30
CA GLN A 89 17.91 -10.54 -12.15
C GLN A 89 18.54 -11.94 -12.09
N GLU A 90 19.84 -12.03 -11.79
CA GLU A 90 20.57 -13.30 -11.61
C GLU A 90 20.02 -14.14 -10.44
N SER A 91 19.40 -13.49 -9.45
CA SER A 91 18.78 -14.17 -8.29
C SER A 91 17.36 -14.68 -8.56
N ARG A 92 16.75 -14.31 -9.69
CA ARG A 92 15.38 -14.68 -10.04
C ARG A 92 15.39 -15.89 -10.96
N GLY A 93 14.95 -17.05 -10.45
CA GLY A 93 14.63 -18.18 -11.32
C GLY A 93 13.70 -17.72 -12.44
N ILE A 94 14.02 -18.08 -13.69
CA ILE A 94 13.37 -17.55 -14.90
C ILE A 94 11.85 -17.80 -14.81
N PRO A 95 11.01 -16.76 -14.65
CA PRO A 95 9.56 -16.97 -14.65
C PRO A 95 9.13 -17.27 -16.09
N SER A 96 8.32 -18.32 -16.28
CA SER A 96 7.67 -18.57 -17.57
C SER A 96 6.91 -17.31 -18.00
N LYS A 97 7.18 -16.81 -19.22
CA LYS A 97 6.46 -15.68 -19.84
C LYS A 97 4.96 -16.01 -19.98
N LYS A 98 4.18 -15.81 -18.92
CA LYS A 98 2.72 -15.76 -19.02
C LYS A 98 2.32 -14.30 -19.15
N PRO A 99 1.44 -13.95 -20.11
CA PRO A 99 0.92 -12.58 -20.20
C PRO A 99 0.21 -12.23 -18.89
N GLN A 100 0.58 -11.08 -18.30
CA GLN A 100 -0.05 -10.59 -17.08
C GLN A 100 -1.40 -9.94 -17.40
N PRO A 101 -2.45 -10.21 -16.60
CA PRO A 101 -3.77 -9.62 -16.80
C PRO A 101 -3.79 -8.13 -16.42
N ASP A 102 -4.59 -7.34 -17.16
CA ASP A 102 -4.61 -5.87 -17.12
C ASP A 102 -5.19 -5.25 -15.83
N TYR A 103 -5.78 -6.03 -14.93
CA TYR A 103 -6.46 -5.51 -13.74
C TYR A 103 -5.52 -4.96 -12.65
N PHE A 104 -4.21 -5.09 -12.84
CA PHE A 104 -3.19 -4.57 -11.94
C PHE A 104 -2.76 -3.12 -12.23
N LEU A 105 -3.41 -2.46 -13.20
CA LEU A 105 -3.27 -1.03 -13.48
C LEU A 105 -4.19 -0.16 -12.60
#